data_AF-A0A7R9VCT3-F1
#
_entry.id   AF-A0A7R9VCT3-F1
#
_cell.length_a   1.000
_cell.length_b   1.000
_cell.length_c   1.000
_cell.angle_alpha   90.00
_cell.angle_beta   90.00
_cell.angle_gamma   90.00
#
_symmetry.space_group_name_H-M   'P 1'
#
loop_
_entity.id
_entity.type
_entity.pdbx_description
1 polymer ?
#
loop_
_entity_poly.entity_id
_entity_poly.type
_entity_poly.pdbx_seq_one_letter_code
_entity_poly.pdbx_strand_id
1 'polypeptide(L)'
;RFCTRPRQCTPVRVHAGTSGAVPIGMYFGLVAAWFVVSIPLTFVGGYVALRLPIPDHPVKTNQIPRHVPPQSAVTHPWVLFLAAGILPFGTIFIELYFAMTSIWLGFFYYLFGFALLISLLALLVTAEVSVLCTYTQLCSEDYHWWWPSFHRGGCVALYTAVYALSFM
;
A
#
# COMPACT_ATOMS: atom_id res chain seq x y z
N ARG A 1 13.00 -75.87 -4.21
CA ARG A 1 12.69 -75.44 -5.60
C ARG A 1 11.59 -74.39 -5.47
N PHE A 2 11.70 -73.09 -5.71
CA PHE A 2 12.67 -72.19 -6.32
C PHE A 2 12.58 -70.87 -5.51
N CYS A 3 13.65 -70.42 -4.88
CA CYS A 3 13.80 -69.06 -4.34
C CYS A 3 14.84 -68.35 -5.20
N THR A 4 14.48 -67.28 -5.92
CA THR A 4 15.45 -66.39 -6.60
C THR A 4 14.95 -64.94 -6.69
N ARG A 5 14.90 -64.23 -5.55
CA ARG A 5 15.56 -62.92 -5.33
C ARG A 5 14.96 -62.17 -4.14
N PRO A 6 15.80 -61.57 -3.28
CA PRO A 6 15.38 -60.80 -2.12
C PRO A 6 15.32 -59.29 -2.44
N ARG A 7 14.50 -58.56 -1.67
CA ARG A 7 14.46 -57.08 -1.51
C ARG A 7 13.89 -56.28 -2.67
N GLN A 8 12.68 -55.74 -2.46
CA GLN A 8 12.42 -54.29 -2.39
C GLN A 8 10.90 -54.05 -2.24
N CYS A 9 10.37 -54.25 -1.03
CA CYS A 9 9.23 -53.45 -0.60
C CYS A 9 9.79 -52.06 -0.27
N THR A 10 9.87 -51.18 -1.26
CA THR A 10 10.09 -49.76 -0.97
C THR A 10 8.80 -49.21 -0.39
N PRO A 11 8.78 -48.68 0.85
CA PRO A 11 7.76 -47.70 1.19
C PRO A 11 8.03 -46.51 0.27
N VAL A 12 7.23 -46.36 -0.79
CA VAL A 12 7.18 -45.13 -1.55
C VAL A 12 6.53 -44.11 -0.61
N ARG A 13 7.36 -43.52 0.24
CA ARG A 13 7.02 -42.33 1.00
C ARG A 13 7.16 -41.18 0.01
N VAL A 14 6.15 -40.99 -0.85
CA VAL A 14 5.93 -39.68 -1.46
C VAL A 14 5.54 -38.80 -0.29
N HIS A 15 6.52 -38.13 0.31
CA HIS A 15 6.25 -36.87 0.96
C HIS A 15 5.56 -36.04 -0.10
N ALA A 16 4.25 -35.87 0.02
CA ALA A 16 3.54 -34.81 -0.66
C ALA A 16 4.30 -33.55 -0.28
N GLY A 17 5.17 -33.09 -1.20
CA GLY A 17 5.79 -31.79 -1.09
C GLY A 17 4.65 -30.82 -0.99
N THR A 18 4.42 -30.32 0.21
CA THR A 18 3.49 -29.23 0.46
C THR A 18 4.07 -28.03 -0.29
N SER A 19 3.78 -27.93 -1.59
CA SER A 19 4.31 -26.93 -2.52
C SER A 19 3.75 -25.52 -2.28
N GLY A 20 3.55 -25.14 -1.03
CA GLY A 20 3.07 -23.82 -0.62
C GLY A 20 3.30 -23.49 0.85
N ALA A 21 4.03 -24.32 1.61
CA ALA A 21 4.41 -23.95 2.97
C ALA A 21 5.60 -22.99 2.88
N VAL A 22 5.31 -21.68 2.92
CA VAL A 22 6.33 -20.63 3.03
C VAL A 22 7.19 -20.95 4.25
N PRO A 23 8.50 -21.22 4.08
CA PRO A 23 9.34 -21.64 5.19
C PRO A 23 9.40 -20.54 6.23
N ILE A 24 9.45 -20.89 7.52
CA ILE A 24 9.40 -19.90 8.61
C ILE A 24 10.52 -18.85 8.48
N GLY A 25 11.65 -19.24 7.89
CA GLY A 25 12.78 -18.36 7.58
C GLY A 25 12.45 -17.24 6.59
N MET A 26 11.47 -17.43 5.69
CA MET A 26 11.02 -16.37 4.77
C MET A 26 10.24 -15.28 5.50
N TYR A 27 9.46 -15.62 6.54
CA TYR A 27 8.82 -14.63 7.40
C TYR A 27 9.86 -13.81 8.18
N PHE A 28 10.88 -14.46 8.75
CA PHE A 28 11.99 -13.75 9.40
C PHE A 28 12.77 -12.86 8.41
N GLY A 29 12.97 -13.33 7.18
CA GLY A 29 13.57 -12.54 6.10
C GLY A 29 12.76 -11.30 5.74
N LEU A 30 11.43 -11.42 5.65
CA LEU A 30 10.53 -10.31 5.35
C LEU A 30 10.56 -9.24 6.46
N VAL A 31 10.51 -9.68 7.73
CA VAL A 31 10.59 -8.79 8.89
C VAL A 31 11.96 -8.12 8.98
N ALA A 32 13.05 -8.86 8.76
CA ALA A 32 14.39 -8.30 8.74
C ALA A 32 14.57 -7.26 7.61
N ALA A 33 14.08 -7.57 6.40
CA ALA A 33 14.11 -6.61 5.29
C ALA A 33 13.31 -5.34 5.60
N TRP A 34 12.15 -5.47 6.26
CA TRP A 34 11.36 -4.33 6.71
C TRP A 34 12.14 -3.43 7.69
N PHE A 35 12.84 -4.03 8.67
CA PHE A 35 13.68 -3.28 9.60
C PHE A 35 14.89 -2.63 8.93
N VAL A 36 15.55 -3.35 8.01
CA VAL A 36 16.71 -2.85 7.25
C VAL A 36 16.35 -1.64 6.39
N VAL A 37 15.11 -1.53 5.89
CA VAL A 37 14.67 -0.35 5.13
C VAL A 37 14.17 0.76 6.07
N SER A 38 13.40 0.42 7.11
CA SER A 38 12.74 1.41 7.99
C SER A 38 13.71 2.11 8.94
N ILE A 39 14.70 1.40 9.49
CA ILE A 39 15.67 1.97 10.43
C ILE A 39 16.54 3.06 9.78
N PRO A 40 17.22 2.84 8.64
CA PRO A 40 18.01 3.91 8.04
C PRO A 40 17.12 5.04 7.55
N LEU A 41 15.91 4.76 7.06
CA LEU A 41 15.01 5.81 6.60
C LEU A 41 14.55 6.72 7.74
N THR A 42 14.21 6.15 8.90
CA THR A 42 13.87 6.93 10.10
C THR A 42 15.09 7.65 10.67
N PHE A 43 16.28 7.04 10.62
CA PHE A 43 17.51 7.66 11.08
C PHE A 43 17.92 8.85 10.18
N VAL A 44 17.83 8.70 8.85
CA VAL A 44 18.08 9.79 7.89
C VAL A 44 17.06 10.90 8.06
N GLY A 45 15.76 10.56 8.16
CA GLY A 45 14.70 11.54 8.41
C GLY A 45 14.92 12.32 9.71
N GLY A 46 15.27 11.63 10.80
CA GLY A 46 15.60 12.25 12.08
C GLY A 46 16.86 13.12 12.01
N TYR A 47 17.92 12.64 11.36
CA TYR A 47 19.16 13.40 11.19
C TYR A 47 18.94 14.71 10.42
N VAL A 48 18.14 14.68 9.36
CA VAL A 48 17.75 15.87 8.60
C VAL A 48 16.90 16.80 9.47
N ALA A 49 15.91 16.28 10.20
CA ALA A 49 15.04 17.06 11.08
C ALA A 49 15.80 17.81 12.19
N LEU A 50 16.86 17.21 12.75
CA LEU A 50 17.71 17.83 13.77
C LEU A 50 18.57 19.00 13.26
N ARG A 51 18.87 19.04 11.96
CA ARG A 51 19.70 20.09 11.34
C ARG A 51 18.89 21.28 10.84
N LEU A 52 17.57 21.13 10.71
CA LEU A 52 16.66 22.18 10.30
C LEU A 52 16.34 23.10 11.49
N PRO A 53 16.63 24.41 11.42
CA PRO A 53 16.18 25.33 12.45
C PRO A 53 14.65 25.33 12.47
N ILE A 54 14.07 25.25 13.67
CA ILE A 54 12.61 25.31 13.85
C ILE A 54 12.15 26.69 13.40
N PRO A 55 11.35 26.81 12.32
CA PRO A 55 10.87 28.10 11.89
C PRO A 55 9.96 28.69 12.97
N ASP A 56 10.14 29.97 13.28
CA ASP A 56 9.20 30.69 14.13
C ASP A 56 7.80 30.59 13.51
N HIS A 57 6.83 30.17 14.31
CA HIS A 57 5.47 30.01 13.83
C HIS A 57 4.95 31.38 13.35
N PRO A 58 4.44 31.50 12.11
CA PRO A 58 4.19 32.80 11.47
C PRO A 58 3.09 33.64 12.15
N VAL A 59 2.36 33.06 13.10
CA VAL A 59 1.23 33.69 13.78
C VAL A 59 1.24 33.28 15.26
N LYS A 60 0.86 34.20 16.16
CA LYS A 60 0.57 33.81 17.55
C LYS A 60 -0.70 32.97 17.59
N THR A 61 -0.59 31.72 18.04
CA THR A 61 -1.76 30.84 18.19
C THR A 61 -2.66 31.36 19.30
N ASN A 62 -3.96 31.45 19.02
CA ASN A 62 -4.97 31.70 20.05
C ASN A 62 -5.17 30.41 20.86
N GLN A 63 -5.31 30.50 22.19
CA GLN A 63 -5.49 29.33 23.05
C GLN A 63 -6.88 28.67 22.89
N ILE A 64 -7.84 29.41 22.34
CA ILE A 64 -9.19 28.91 22.07
C ILE A 64 -9.25 28.48 20.60
N PRO A 65 -9.51 27.19 20.31
CA PRO A 65 -9.67 26.72 18.94
C PRO A 65 -10.88 27.40 18.30
N ARG A 66 -10.67 28.01 17.13
CA ARG A 66 -11.75 28.62 16.35
C ARG A 66 -12.74 27.53 15.92
N HIS A 67 -14.03 27.84 15.95
CA HIS A 67 -15.07 26.93 15.47
C HIS A 67 -14.95 26.76 13.95
N VAL A 68 -14.98 25.52 13.46
CA VAL A 68 -14.91 25.19 12.03
C VAL A 68 -16.25 25.59 11.38
N PRO A 69 -16.25 26.33 10.26
CA PRO A 69 -17.49 26.67 9.55
C PRO A 69 -18.16 25.41 8.98
N PRO A 70 -19.49 25.44 8.76
CA PRO A 70 -20.19 24.32 8.12
C PRO A 70 -19.62 24.07 6.72
N GLN A 71 -19.18 22.84 6.47
CA GLN A 71 -18.52 22.48 5.21
C GLN A 71 -19.53 22.35 4.06
N SER A 72 -19.14 22.84 2.89
CA SER A 72 -19.90 22.65 1.65
C SER A 72 -19.83 21.19 1.19
N ALA A 73 -20.77 20.75 0.33
CA ALA A 73 -20.85 19.37 -0.14
C ALA A 73 -19.54 18.86 -0.78
N VAL A 74 -18.79 19.71 -1.48
CA VAL A 74 -17.51 19.36 -2.12
C VAL A 74 -16.38 19.16 -1.11
N THR A 75 -16.43 19.90 0.00
CA THR A 75 -15.40 19.85 1.04
C THR A 75 -15.67 18.72 2.04
N HIS A 76 -16.87 18.14 2.02
CA HIS A 76 -17.25 17.10 2.95
C HIS A 76 -16.23 15.93 2.94
N PRO A 77 -15.74 15.49 4.11
CA PRO A 77 -14.60 14.57 4.20
C PRO A 77 -14.83 13.25 3.48
N TRP A 78 -16.06 12.75 3.47
CA TRP A 78 -16.43 11.54 2.73
C TRP A 78 -16.38 11.70 1.22
N VAL A 79 -16.74 12.89 0.71
CA VAL A 79 -16.69 13.18 -0.73
C VAL A 79 -15.24 13.29 -1.18
N LEU A 80 -14.39 13.99 -0.42
CA LEU A 80 -12.95 14.05 -0.67
C LEU A 80 -12.29 12.67 -0.59
N PHE A 81 -12.71 11.82 0.35
CA PHE A 81 -12.19 10.46 0.48
C PHE A 81 -12.46 9.62 -0.78
N LEU A 82 -13.70 9.58 -1.26
CA LEU A 82 -14.05 8.83 -2.47
C LEU A 82 -13.42 9.44 -3.73
N ALA A 83 -13.47 10.77 -3.86
CA ALA A 83 -12.88 11.46 -5.01
C ALA A 83 -11.37 11.24 -5.13
N ALA A 84 -10.66 11.13 -4.00
CA ALA A 84 -9.21 10.91 -3.99
C ALA A 84 -8.78 9.58 -4.63
N GLY A 85 -9.62 8.54 -4.57
CA GLY A 85 -9.27 7.22 -5.11
C GLY A 85 -9.59 7.02 -6.60
N ILE A 86 -10.50 7.81 -7.17
CA ILE A 86 -10.96 7.62 -8.57
C ILE A 86 -9.83 7.89 -9.59
N LEU A 87 -9.09 8.98 -9.40
CA LEU A 87 -7.95 9.34 -10.27
C LEU A 87 -6.85 8.26 -10.30
N PRO A 88 -6.27 7.85 -9.16
CA PRO A 88 -5.23 6.82 -9.14
C PRO A 88 -5.76 5.44 -9.54
N PHE A 89 -7.04 5.12 -9.26
CA PHE A 89 -7.66 3.88 -9.74
C PHE A 89 -7.70 3.82 -11.27
N GLY A 90 -8.07 4.93 -11.93
CA GLY A 90 -8.03 5.04 -13.39
C GLY A 90 -6.63 4.81 -13.96
N THR A 91 -5.59 5.33 -13.30
CA THR A 91 -4.20 5.17 -13.73
C THR A 91 -3.71 3.72 -13.67
N ILE A 92 -4.17 2.93 -12.69
CA ILE A 92 -3.74 1.53 -12.50
C ILE A 92 -4.70 0.50 -13.12
N PHE A 93 -5.81 0.93 -13.72
CA PHE A 93 -6.91 0.04 -14.10
C PHE A 93 -6.49 -1.06 -15.09
N ILE A 94 -5.80 -0.68 -16.17
CA ILE A 94 -5.35 -1.62 -17.22
C ILE A 94 -4.37 -2.66 -16.64
N GLU A 95 -3.57 -2.22 -15.68
CA GLU A 95 -2.55 -3.03 -15.03
C GLU A 95 -3.14 -4.04 -14.07
N LEU A 96 -4.17 -3.62 -13.35
CA LEU A 96 -4.94 -4.50 -12.49
C LEU A 96 -5.65 -5.58 -13.31
N TYR A 97 -6.17 -5.26 -14.49
CA TYR A 97 -6.73 -6.23 -15.42
C TYR A 97 -5.69 -7.25 -15.92
N PHE A 98 -4.52 -6.77 -16.34
CA PHE A 98 -3.41 -7.63 -16.76
C PHE A 98 -2.93 -8.55 -15.64
N ALA A 99 -2.77 -8.01 -14.42
CA ALA A 99 -2.38 -8.78 -13.24
C ALA A 99 -3.39 -9.89 -12.91
N MET A 100 -4.69 -9.55 -12.89
CA MET A 100 -5.75 -10.50 -12.57
C MET A 100 -5.91 -11.60 -13.64
N THR A 101 -5.84 -11.23 -14.92
CA THR A 101 -5.85 -12.20 -16.04
C THR A 101 -4.66 -13.17 -15.95
N SER A 102 -3.51 -12.68 -15.53
CA SER A 102 -2.29 -13.48 -15.51
C SER A 102 -2.22 -14.45 -14.32
N ILE A 103 -2.94 -14.16 -13.22
CA ILE A 103 -3.16 -15.11 -12.14
C ILE A 103 -3.86 -16.38 -12.68
N TRP A 104 -4.81 -16.21 -13.60
CA TRP A 104 -5.52 -17.33 -14.23
C TRP A 104 -4.69 -18.06 -15.29
N LEU A 105 -3.87 -17.35 -16.07
CA LEU A 105 -3.06 -17.93 -17.16
C LEU A 105 -1.68 -18.46 -16.71
N GLY A 106 -1.19 -18.11 -15.52
CA GLY A 106 0.05 -18.64 -14.94
C GLY A 106 1.36 -17.97 -15.36
N PHE A 107 1.32 -16.82 -16.04
CA PHE A 107 2.51 -16.10 -16.55
C PHE A 107 3.04 -15.00 -15.59
N PHE A 108 3.37 -15.34 -14.35
CA PHE A 108 3.68 -14.37 -13.29
C PHE A 108 4.95 -13.51 -13.51
N TYR A 109 5.95 -14.02 -14.24
CA TYR A 109 7.30 -13.42 -14.25
C TYR A 109 7.43 -12.14 -15.09
N TYR A 110 6.61 -11.96 -16.13
CA TYR A 110 6.71 -10.78 -17.01
C TYR A 110 5.99 -9.54 -16.44
N LEU A 111 5.04 -9.73 -15.53
CA LEU A 111 4.22 -8.63 -15.01
C LEU A 111 4.78 -8.01 -13.74
N PHE A 112 5.61 -8.74 -12.99
CA PHE A 112 6.11 -8.25 -11.70
C PHE A 112 6.92 -6.95 -11.83
N GLY A 113 7.76 -6.82 -12.86
CA GLY A 113 8.56 -5.61 -13.09
C GLY A 113 7.71 -4.41 -13.52
N PHE A 114 6.73 -4.63 -14.39
CA PHE A 114 5.84 -3.58 -14.88
C PHE A 114 4.85 -3.12 -13.80
N ALA A 115 4.24 -4.07 -13.09
CA ALA A 115 3.38 -3.79 -11.93
C ALA A 115 4.13 -3.01 -10.84
N LEU A 116 5.42 -3.29 -10.60
CA LEU A 116 6.23 -2.52 -9.66
C LEU A 116 6.37 -1.07 -10.11
N LEU A 117 6.69 -0.82 -11.39
CA LEU A 117 6.81 0.53 -11.94
C LEU A 117 5.49 1.31 -11.81
N ILE A 118 4.36 0.69 -12.16
CA ILE A 118 3.05 1.30 -12.01
C ILE A 118 2.69 1.51 -10.54
N SER A 119 3.05 0.60 -9.64
CA SER A 119 2.80 0.78 -8.21
C SER A 119 3.54 2.01 -7.66
N LEU A 120 4.77 2.27 -8.14
CA LEU A 120 5.51 3.49 -7.79
C LEU A 120 4.85 4.74 -8.37
N LEU A 121 4.38 4.69 -9.63
CA LEU A 121 3.64 5.80 -10.24
C LEU A 121 2.33 6.06 -9.50
N ALA A 122 1.62 5.01 -9.09
CA ALA A 122 0.39 5.11 -8.32
C ALA A 122 0.65 5.73 -6.94
N LEU A 123 1.76 5.39 -6.28
CA LEU A 123 2.18 6.04 -5.03
C LEU A 123 2.45 7.54 -5.23
N LEU A 124 3.06 7.93 -6.35
CA LEU A 124 3.25 9.34 -6.69
C LEU A 124 1.91 10.05 -6.93
N VAL A 125 1.03 9.49 -7.77
CA VAL A 125 -0.29 10.10 -8.06
C VAL A 125 -1.14 10.20 -6.80
N THR A 126 -1.15 9.17 -5.95
CA THR A 126 -1.88 9.19 -4.68
C THR A 126 -1.30 10.21 -3.70
N ALA A 127 0.02 10.42 -3.69
CA ALA A 127 0.65 11.49 -2.91
C ALA A 127 0.20 12.87 -3.40
N GLU A 128 0.24 13.12 -4.71
CA GLU A 128 -0.22 14.38 -5.32
C GLU A 128 -1.71 14.66 -4.99
N VAL A 129 -2.58 13.67 -5.20
CA VAL A 129 -4.02 13.81 -4.90
C VAL A 129 -4.26 14.03 -3.41
N SER A 130 -3.50 13.37 -2.52
CA SER A 130 -3.60 13.60 -1.07
C SER A 130 -3.22 15.04 -0.69
N VAL A 131 -2.16 15.59 -1.30
CA VAL A 131 -1.75 16.99 -1.10
C VAL A 131 -2.86 17.94 -1.57
N LEU A 132 -3.44 17.71 -2.76
CA LEU A 132 -4.52 18.53 -3.30
C LEU A 132 -5.77 18.52 -2.41
N CYS A 133 -6.20 17.34 -1.94
CA CYS A 133 -7.33 17.24 -1.01
C CYS A 133 -7.05 17.85 0.36
N THR A 134 -5.78 17.86 0.78
CA THR A 134 -5.37 18.55 2.02
C THR A 134 -5.42 20.06 1.83
N TYR A 135 -4.96 20.56 0.68
CA TYR A 135 -5.05 21.97 0.34
C TYR A 135 -6.51 22.47 0.33
N THR A 136 -7.44 21.73 -0.29
CA THR A 136 -8.86 22.11 -0.30
C THR A 136 -9.48 22.11 1.11
N GLN A 137 -9.07 21.17 1.97
CA GLN A 137 -9.48 21.15 3.38
C GLN A 137 -8.96 22.37 4.14
N LEU A 138 -7.70 22.77 3.94
CA LEU A 138 -7.15 23.98 4.56
C LEU A 138 -7.87 25.25 4.06
N CYS A 139 -8.23 25.32 2.78
CA CYS A 139 -9.03 26.43 2.23
C CYS A 139 -10.42 26.53 2.86
N SER A 140 -10.95 25.43 3.40
CA SER A 140 -12.23 25.41 4.12
C SER A 140 -12.15 25.78 5.60
N GLU A 141 -10.99 26.28 6.04
CA GLU A 141 -10.69 26.59 7.46
C GLU A 141 -10.77 25.36 8.39
N ASP A 142 -10.67 24.14 7.86
CA ASP A 142 -10.60 22.92 8.65
C ASP A 142 -9.14 22.51 8.89
N TYR A 143 -8.75 22.57 10.16
CA TYR A 143 -7.38 22.30 10.62
C TYR A 143 -7.15 20.81 10.97
N HIS A 144 -8.17 19.96 10.91
CA HIS A 144 -8.04 18.52 11.21
C HIS A 144 -7.53 17.74 10.00
N TRP A 145 -6.34 18.08 9.49
CA TRP A 145 -5.76 17.45 8.29
C TRP A 145 -4.98 16.16 8.59
N TRP A 146 -4.46 15.98 9.81
CA TRP A 146 -3.46 14.94 10.08
C TRP A 146 -3.95 13.50 9.81
N TRP A 147 -5.17 13.13 10.20
CA TRP A 147 -5.73 11.78 9.98
C TRP A 147 -6.35 11.64 8.58
N PRO A 148 -7.12 12.63 8.08
CA PRO A 148 -7.71 12.55 6.74
C PRO A 148 -6.70 12.49 5.61
N SER A 149 -5.55 13.17 5.70
CA SER A 149 -4.49 13.08 4.69
C SER A 149 -3.97 11.64 4.50
N PHE A 150 -3.92 10.85 5.56
CA PHE A 150 -3.55 9.44 5.47
C PHE A 150 -4.68 8.58 4.88
N HIS A 151 -5.92 8.81 5.33
CA HIS A 151 -7.08 8.04 4.85
C HIS A 151 -7.36 8.27 3.35
N ARG A 152 -7.17 9.49 2.84
CA ARG A 152 -7.36 9.82 1.40
C ARG A 152 -6.48 8.96 0.49
N GLY A 153 -5.22 8.75 0.87
CA GLY A 153 -4.31 7.84 0.15
C GLY A 153 -4.76 6.37 0.23
N GLY A 154 -5.32 5.96 1.37
CA GLY A 154 -5.82 4.60 1.58
C GLY A 154 -7.06 4.22 0.76
N CYS A 155 -7.83 5.21 0.25
CA CYS A 155 -9.04 4.94 -0.53
C CYS A 155 -8.77 4.14 -1.83
N VAL A 156 -7.59 4.33 -2.45
CA VAL A 156 -7.20 3.57 -3.65
C VAL A 156 -7.20 2.05 -3.39
N ALA A 157 -6.78 1.63 -2.20
CA ALA A 157 -6.74 0.21 -1.83
C ALA A 157 -8.14 -0.38 -1.71
N LEU A 158 -9.13 0.40 -1.27
CA LEU A 158 -10.54 -0.02 -1.27
C LEU A 158 -11.05 -0.23 -2.70
N TYR A 159 -10.78 0.69 -3.61
CA TYR A 159 -11.17 0.53 -5.03
C TYR A 159 -10.52 -0.70 -5.67
N THR A 160 -9.23 -0.91 -5.42
CA THR A 160 -8.51 -2.10 -5.88
C THR A 160 -9.09 -3.39 -5.29
N ALA A 161 -9.43 -3.40 -4.00
CA ALA A 161 -10.02 -4.56 -3.34
C ALA A 161 -11.40 -4.92 -3.91
N VAL A 162 -12.27 -3.92 -4.14
CA VAL A 162 -13.58 -4.13 -4.76
C VAL A 162 -13.43 -4.70 -6.18
N TYR A 163 -12.48 -4.20 -6.97
CA TYR A 163 -12.19 -4.74 -8.30
C TYR A 163 -11.72 -6.20 -8.23
N ALA A 164 -10.78 -6.51 -7.33
CA ALA A 164 -10.27 -7.87 -7.15
C ALA A 164 -11.38 -8.85 -6.75
N LEU A 165 -12.27 -8.46 -5.83
CA LEU A 165 -13.43 -9.27 -5.43
C LEU A 165 -14.45 -9.48 -6.56
N SER A 166 -14.56 -8.52 -7.48
CA SER A 166 -15.47 -8.63 -8.63
C SER A 166 -14.92 -9.53 -9.73
N PHE A 167 -13.59 -9.66 -9.81
CA PHE A 167 -12.90 -10.48 -10.81
C PHE A 167 -12.73 -11.94 -10.37
N MET A 168 -12.66 -12.17 -9.05
CA MET A 168 -12.51 -13.49 -8.42
C MET A 168 -13.81 -14.29 -8.46
#